data_AF-A0A7S0RY01-F1
#
_entry.id   AF-A0A7S0RY01-F1
#
_cell.length_a   1.000
_cell.length_b   1.000
_cell.length_c   1.000
_cell.angle_alpha   90.00
_cell.angle_beta   90.00
_cell.angle_gamma   90.00
#
_symmetry.space_group_name_H-M   'P 1'
#
loop_
_entity.id
_entity.type
_entity.pdbx_description
1 polymer ?
#
loop_
_entity_poly.entity_id
_entity_poly.type
_entity_poly.pdbx_seq_one_letter_code
_entity_poly.pdbx_strand_id
1 'polypeptide(L)'
;MEFAVFVSIWLSVAVLLIFLLLFGESPVFIGTPVAQAHWLLTEGIWEGVGWCIQKVFGDRGSNAVESVLVWCCDRPNPLLQLSYLLLIALGYWLYCTSIF
;
A
#
# COMPACT_ATOMS: atom_id res chain seq x y z
N MET A 1 13.95 -14.84 -20.22
CA MET A 1 14.77 -14.39 -19.08
C MET A 1 14.16 -13.17 -18.42
N GLU A 2 13.78 -12.14 -19.19
CA GLU A 2 13.20 -10.90 -18.66
C GLU A 2 11.88 -11.08 -17.90
N PHE A 3 10.97 -11.95 -18.38
CA PHE A 3 9.71 -12.25 -17.67
C PHE A 3 9.94 -12.90 -16.29
N ALA A 4 10.87 -13.86 -16.21
CA ALA A 4 11.20 -14.52 -14.94
C ALA A 4 11.86 -13.54 -13.95
N VAL A 5 12.69 -12.62 -14.44
CA VAL A 5 13.28 -11.55 -13.63
C VAL A 5 12.20 -10.59 -13.13
N PHE A 6 11.25 -10.18 -13.98
CA PHE A 6 10.12 -9.34 -13.58
C PHE A 6 9.27 -9.99 -12.48
N VAL A 7 8.89 -11.25 -12.67
CA VAL A 7 8.12 -12.01 -11.67
C VAL A 7 8.90 -12.18 -10.37
N SER A 8 10.21 -12.46 -10.44
CA SER A 8 11.06 -12.57 -9.26
C SER A 8 11.14 -11.25 -8.49
N ILE A 9 11.38 -10.13 -9.18
CA ILE A 9 11.44 -8.80 -8.55
C ILE A 9 10.11 -8.49 -7.88
N TRP A 10 9.00 -8.74 -8.58
CA TRP A 10 7.66 -8.49 -8.05
C TRP A 10 7.35 -9.33 -6.80
N LEU A 11 7.67 -10.64 -6.82
CA LEU A 11 7.50 -11.51 -5.66
C LEU A 11 8.35 -11.04 -4.48
N SER A 12 9.60 -10.64 -4.71
CA SER A 12 10.47 -10.10 -3.66
C SER A 12 9.90 -8.82 -3.06
N VAL A 13 9.40 -7.89 -3.88
CA VAL A 13 8.76 -6.66 -3.41
C VAL A 13 7.50 -6.97 -2.62
N ALA A 14 6.64 -7.88 -3.10
CA ALA A 14 5.42 -8.27 -2.39
C ALA A 14 5.70 -8.89 -1.02
N VAL A 15 6.67 -9.81 -0.93
CA VAL A 15 7.07 -10.43 0.34
C VAL A 15 7.66 -9.39 1.29
N LEU A 16 8.50 -8.48 0.80
CA LEU A 16 9.05 -7.38 1.60
C LEU A 16 7.95 -6.46 2.12
N LEU A 17 6.99 -6.11 1.28
CA LEU A 17 5.86 -5.24 1.63
C LEU A 17 4.97 -5.91 2.70
N ILE A 18 4.64 -7.19 2.53
CA ILE A 18 3.92 -7.99 3.54
C ILE A 18 4.73 -8.05 4.84
N PHE A 19 6.04 -8.30 4.77
CA PHE A 19 6.91 -8.35 5.94
C PHE A 19 6.90 -7.02 6.71
N LEU A 20 7.06 -5.89 6.03
CA LEU A 20 7.01 -4.56 6.64
C LEU A 20 5.64 -4.27 7.26
N LEU A 21 4.55 -4.64 6.59
CA LEU A 21 3.19 -4.42 7.10
C LEU A 21 2.88 -5.29 8.33
N LEU A 22 3.29 -6.56 8.32
CA LEU A 22 2.94 -7.52 9.36
C LEU A 22 3.82 -7.40 10.61
N PHE A 23 5.10 -7.07 10.43
CA PHE A 23 6.06 -7.00 11.55
C PHE A 23 6.30 -5.56 12.05
N GLY A 24 5.89 -4.54 11.30
CA GLY A 24 6.12 -3.14 11.64
C GLY A 24 5.43 -2.67 12.92
N GLU A 25 4.26 -3.22 13.26
CA GLU A 25 3.54 -2.94 14.52
C GLU A 25 4.14 -3.66 15.74
N SER A 26 5.04 -4.63 15.54
CA SER A 26 5.52 -5.42 16.69
C SER A 26 6.40 -4.55 17.62
N PRO A 27 6.24 -4.68 18.95
CA PRO A 27 7.02 -3.92 19.93
C PRO A 27 8.53 -4.25 19.89
N VAL A 28 8.92 -5.30 19.17
CA VAL A 28 10.32 -5.73 19.00
C VAL A 28 11.11 -4.80 18.06
N PHE A 29 10.43 -4.10 17.15
CA PHE A 29 11.07 -3.27 16.12
C PHE A 29 11.03 -1.76 16.43
N ILE A 30 10.65 -1.35 17.65
CA ILE A 30 10.60 0.07 18.05
C ILE A 30 11.99 0.72 17.89
N GLY A 31 12.05 1.81 17.13
CA GLY A 31 13.30 2.55 16.86
C GLY A 31 14.19 1.95 15.76
N THR A 32 13.75 0.89 15.08
CA THR A 32 14.47 0.33 13.93
C THR A 32 14.01 0.95 12.61
N PRO A 33 14.81 0.88 11.54
CA PRO A 33 14.40 1.36 10.21
C PRO A 33 13.15 0.64 9.68
N VAL A 34 12.85 -0.57 10.16
CA VAL A 34 11.63 -1.32 9.81
C VAL A 34 10.38 -0.61 10.35
N ALA A 35 10.41 -0.14 11.60
CA ALA A 35 9.29 0.60 12.17
C ALA A 35 9.08 1.96 11.49
N GLN A 36 10.17 2.64 11.10
CA GLN A 36 10.07 3.89 10.33
C GLN A 36 9.51 3.65 8.92
N ALA A 37 9.94 2.60 8.24
CA ALA A 37 9.41 2.22 6.93
C ALA A 37 7.92 1.83 7.03
N HIS A 38 7.54 1.11 8.09
CA HIS A 38 6.14 0.80 8.36
C HIS A 38 5.32 2.08 8.57
N TRP A 39 5.75 2.99 9.44
CA TRP A 39 5.06 4.26 9.70
C TRP A 39 4.96 5.13 8.44
N LEU A 40 6.03 5.22 7.65
CA LEU A 40 6.03 5.96 6.39
C LEU A 40 5.06 5.35 5.39
N LEU A 41 4.99 4.02 5.31
CA LEU A 41 4.07 3.31 4.42
C LEU A 41 2.62 3.44 4.88
N THR A 42 2.32 3.26 6.18
CA THR A 42 0.95 3.24 6.71
C THR A 42 0.36 4.63 6.90
N GLU A 43 1.10 5.55 7.51
CA GLU A 43 0.61 6.89 7.88
C GLU A 43 1.22 7.97 6.99
N GLY A 44 2.55 7.97 6.82
CA GLY A 44 3.27 9.11 6.22
C GLY A 44 2.88 9.43 4.78
N ILE A 45 2.77 8.42 3.90
CA ILE A 45 2.32 8.63 2.51
C ILE A 45 0.88 9.15 2.49
N TRP A 46 0.04 8.68 3.41
CA TRP A 46 -1.37 9.01 3.41
C TRP A 46 -1.66 10.41 3.92
N GLU A 47 -0.97 10.83 4.99
CA GLU A 47 -0.97 12.21 5.45
C GLU A 47 -0.44 13.16 4.37
N GLY A 48 0.62 12.76 3.65
CA GLY A 48 1.17 13.55 2.55
C GLY A 48 0.19 13.74 1.38
N VAL A 49 -0.53 12.66 1.01
CA VAL A 49 -1.58 12.72 -0.02
C VAL A 49 -2.76 13.56 0.47
N GLY A 50 -3.20 13.37 1.72
CA GLY A 50 -4.26 14.17 2.35
C GLY A 50 -3.91 15.66 2.36
N TRP A 51 -2.70 16.02 2.75
CA TRP A 51 -2.20 17.39 2.74
C TRP A 51 -2.18 17.99 1.32
N CYS A 52 -1.76 17.22 0.32
CA CYS A 52 -1.82 17.64 -1.08
C CYS A 52 -3.26 17.89 -1.54
N ILE A 53 -4.19 16.99 -1.23
CA ILE A 53 -5.60 17.10 -1.61
C ILE A 53 -6.24 18.30 -0.91
N GLN A 54 -5.99 18.49 0.38
CA GLN A 54 -6.47 19.64 1.13
C GLN A 54 -5.93 20.96 0.54
N LYS A 55 -4.67 20.99 0.12
CA LYS A 55 -4.06 22.18 -0.49
C LYS A 55 -4.64 22.53 -1.86
N VAL A 56 -5.05 21.54 -2.66
CA VAL A 56 -5.58 21.74 -4.02
C VAL A 56 -7.10 21.94 -4.02
N PHE A 57 -7.85 21.16 -3.23
CA PHE A 57 -9.30 21.09 -3.26
C PHE A 57 -9.98 21.66 -1.99
N GLY A 58 -9.20 22.04 -0.98
CA GLY A 58 -9.71 22.52 0.31
C GLY A 58 -10.39 21.43 1.13
N ASP A 59 -11.02 21.84 2.23
CA ASP A 59 -11.64 20.93 3.21
C ASP A 59 -12.78 20.08 2.61
N ARG A 60 -13.46 20.59 1.57
CA ARG A 60 -14.52 19.83 0.87
C ARG A 60 -13.97 18.64 0.09
N GLY A 61 -12.83 18.81 -0.58
CA GLY A 61 -12.17 17.73 -1.31
C GLY A 61 -11.60 16.67 -0.36
N SER A 62 -11.01 17.12 0.75
CA SER A 62 -10.50 16.22 1.80
C SER A 62 -11.62 15.36 2.39
N ASN A 63 -12.74 15.97 2.80
CA ASN A 63 -13.87 15.23 3.40
C ASN A 63 -14.52 14.25 2.41
N ALA A 64 -14.60 14.60 1.12
CA ALA A 64 -15.13 13.69 0.11
C ALA A 64 -14.22 12.48 -0.08
N VAL A 65 -12.91 12.70 -0.17
CA VAL A 65 -11.92 11.63 -0.31
C VAL A 65 -11.92 10.74 0.93
N GLU A 66 -11.90 11.32 2.13
CA GLU A 66 -11.97 10.58 3.39
C GLU A 66 -13.25 9.73 3.48
N SER A 67 -14.41 10.27 3.08
CA SER A 67 -15.67 9.50 3.06
C SER A 67 -15.64 8.30 2.11
N VAL A 68 -15.04 8.47 0.93
CA VAL A 68 -14.87 7.39 -0.07
C VAL A 68 -13.90 6.35 0.45
N LEU A 69 -12.85 6.77 1.15
CA LEU A 69 -11.85 5.86 1.71
C LEU A 69 -12.41 5.04 2.87
N VAL A 70 -13.16 5.67 3.77
CA VAL A 70 -13.87 4.97 4.83
C VAL A 70 -14.87 3.98 4.24
N TRP A 71 -15.61 4.38 3.20
CA TRP A 71 -16.57 3.51 2.53
C TRP A 71 -15.93 2.33 1.78
N CYS A 72 -14.80 2.53 1.10
CA CYS A 72 -14.10 1.48 0.36
C CYS A 72 -13.26 0.54 1.25
N CYS A 73 -12.73 1.03 2.37
CA CYS A 73 -11.71 0.31 3.14
C CYS A 73 -12.15 -0.12 4.55
N ASP A 74 -13.27 0.38 5.10
CA ASP A 74 -13.98 0.00 6.35
C ASP A 74 -13.13 -0.17 7.65
N ARG A 75 -11.80 -0.04 7.60
CA ARG A 75 -10.85 -0.46 8.66
C ARG A 75 -9.49 0.30 8.61
N PRO A 76 -8.76 0.34 9.74
CA PRO A 76 -7.63 1.26 10.01
C PRO A 76 -6.35 1.06 9.18
N ASN A 77 -6.25 0.02 8.35
CA ASN A 77 -5.09 -0.22 7.49
C ASN A 77 -5.50 -0.25 6.00
N PRO A 78 -5.94 0.88 5.42
CA PRO A 78 -6.34 0.98 4.01
C PRO A 78 -5.21 0.56 3.05
N LEU A 79 -3.94 0.69 3.48
CA LEU A 79 -2.79 0.23 2.72
C LEU A 79 -2.72 -1.30 2.57
N LEU A 80 -3.16 -2.04 3.58
CA LEU A 80 -3.18 -3.50 3.53
C LEU A 80 -4.21 -3.96 2.49
N GLN A 81 -5.38 -3.31 2.46
CA GLN A 81 -6.42 -3.53 1.45
C GLN A 81 -5.92 -3.20 0.03
N LEU A 82 -5.24 -2.05 -0.14
CA LEU A 82 -4.65 -1.64 -1.42
C LEU A 82 -3.55 -2.59 -1.87
N SER A 83 -2.68 -3.03 -0.96
CA SER A 83 -1.61 -3.99 -1.27
C SER A 83 -2.17 -5.34 -1.71
N TYR A 84 -3.27 -5.78 -1.11
CA TYR A 84 -3.96 -7.01 -1.48
C TYR A 84 -4.63 -6.90 -2.86
N LEU A 85 -5.31 -5.79 -3.13
CA LEU A 85 -5.89 -5.51 -4.45
C LEU A 85 -4.83 -5.45 -5.54
N LEU A 86 -3.69 -4.81 -5.27
CA LEU A 86 -2.56 -4.75 -6.20
C LEU A 86 -2.01 -6.15 -6.48
N LEU A 87 -1.85 -6.98 -5.44
CA LEU A 87 -1.43 -8.37 -5.57
C LEU A 87 -2.35 -9.17 -6.50
N ILE A 88 -3.67 -9.07 -6.30
CA ILE A 88 -4.66 -9.78 -7.12
C ILE A 88 -4.68 -9.24 -8.55
N ALA A 89 -4.75 -7.91 -8.72
CA ALA A 89 -4.87 -7.28 -10.04
C ALA A 89 -3.66 -7.60 -10.92
N LEU A 90 -2.46 -7.57 -10.35
CA LEU A 90 -1.23 -7.84 -11.10
C LEU A 90 -1.05 -9.33 -11.38
N GLY A 91 -1.45 -10.20 -10.44
CA GLY A 91 -1.52 -11.65 -10.67
C GLY A 91 -2.50 -12.01 -11.80
N TYR A 92 -3.67 -11.37 -11.82
CA TYR A 92 -4.66 -11.53 -12.89
C TYR A 92 -4.15 -11.01 -14.23
N TRP A 93 -3.52 -9.82 -14.24
CA TRP A 93 -2.93 -9.25 -15.45
C TRP A 93 -1.85 -10.16 -16.05
N LEU A 94 -0.95 -10.68 -15.20
CA LEU A 94 0.05 -11.67 -15.59
C LEU A 94 -0.59 -12.94 -16.14
N TYR A 95 -1.62 -13.47 -15.47
CA TYR A 95 -2.36 -14.63 -15.96
C TYR A 95 -2.92 -14.39 -17.38
N CYS A 96 -3.56 -13.24 -17.59
CA CYS A 96 -4.09 -12.87 -18.92
C CYS A 96 -2.99 -12.73 -19.98
N THR A 97 -1.86 -12.11 -19.66
CA THR A 97 -0.75 -11.90 -20.62
C THR A 97 0.13 -13.14 -20.83
N SER A 98 0.09 -14.12 -19.93
CA SER A 98 0.90 -15.34 -20.04
C SER A 98 0.18 -16.47 -20.78
N ILE A 99 -1.15 -16.46 -20.76
CA ILE A 99 -2.00 -17.53 -21.33
C ILE A 99 -2.61 -17.14 -22.67
N PHE A 100 -2.89 -15.85 -22.90
CA PHE A 100 -3.32 -15.31 -24.19
C PHE A 100 -2.16 -14.58 -24.88
#